data_AF-A0A1M7DK11-F1
#
_entry.id   AF-A0A1M7DK11-F1
#
_cell.length_a   1.000
_cell.length_b   1.000
_cell.length_c   1.000
_cell.angle_alpha   90.00
_cell.angle_beta   90.00
_cell.angle_gamma   90.00
#
_symmetry.space_group_name_H-M   'P 1'
#
loop_
_entity.id
_entity.type
_entity.pdbx_description
1 polymer ?
#
loop_
_entity_poly.entity_id
_entity_poly.type
_entity_poly.pdbx_seq_one_letter_code
_entity_poly.pdbx_strand_id
1 'polypeptide(L)'
;MNQHIDDIPPFGDASHEREWLAQESAMRRERLHLDPAGDDARGRRYRLLARALREPLQDSLPADFAARVAARAAAAPASALRFEFVLMTALATVLAIAAGVVTTIYGSEWLPSFRAILPTPQAPAGRWLLAFAGCLGMSWLLGQWQRRGHG
;
A
#
# COMPACT_ATOMS: atom_id res chain seq x y z
N MET A 1 -26.40 27.48 -4.31
CA MET A 1 -25.35 28.18 -5.06
C MET A 1 -24.33 27.13 -5.46
N ASN A 2 -24.64 26.37 -6.51
CA ASN A 2 -23.85 25.21 -6.95
C ASN A 2 -22.99 25.68 -8.13
N GLN A 3 -21.69 25.81 -7.91
CA GLN A 3 -20.75 26.12 -8.98
C GLN A 3 -20.65 24.92 -9.93
N HIS A 4 -20.79 25.24 -11.20
CA HIS A 4 -20.70 24.39 -12.39
C HIS A 4 -19.32 23.68 -12.41
N ILE A 5 -19.32 22.35 -12.22
CA ILE A 5 -18.12 21.47 -12.29
C ILE A 5 -17.87 21.03 -13.76
N ASP A 6 -18.47 21.71 -14.74
CA ASP A 6 -18.47 21.29 -16.15
C ASP A 6 -17.36 21.95 -17.00
N ASP A 7 -16.53 22.83 -16.41
CA ASP A 7 -15.36 23.44 -17.09
C ASP A 7 -14.09 22.56 -16.99
N ILE A 8 -14.23 21.23 -17.06
CA ILE A 8 -13.08 20.35 -17.30
C ILE A 8 -12.99 20.14 -18.81
N PRO A 9 -12.08 20.81 -19.52
CA PRO A 9 -11.93 20.61 -20.96
C PRO A 9 -11.65 19.13 -21.24
N PRO A 10 -12.26 18.56 -22.30
CA PRO A 10 -12.11 17.14 -22.61
C PRO A 10 -10.63 16.81 -22.81
N PHE A 11 -10.18 15.70 -22.20
CA PHE A 11 -8.79 15.19 -22.24
C PHE A 11 -8.24 14.89 -23.66
N GLY A 12 -9.01 15.15 -24.72
CA GLY A 12 -8.69 14.81 -26.12
C GLY A 12 -8.31 15.98 -27.02
N ASP A 13 -8.07 17.19 -26.49
CA ASP A 13 -7.60 18.30 -27.32
C ASP A 13 -6.10 18.16 -27.64
N ALA A 14 -5.78 18.05 -28.93
CA ALA A 14 -4.40 18.00 -29.42
C ALA A 14 -3.58 19.24 -29.03
N SER A 15 -4.23 20.37 -28.74
CA SER A 15 -3.56 21.57 -28.22
C SER A 15 -3.09 21.39 -26.78
N HIS A 16 -3.92 20.80 -25.92
CA HIS A 16 -3.57 20.44 -24.54
C HIS A 16 -2.48 19.37 -24.48
N GLU A 17 -2.52 18.39 -25.39
CA GLU A 17 -1.48 17.36 -25.44
C GLU A 17 -0.11 17.95 -25.81
N ARG A 18 -0.06 18.85 -26.81
CA ARG A 18 1.17 19.58 -27.16
C ARG A 18 1.67 20.43 -26.01
N GLU A 19 0.75 21.04 -25.27
CA GLU A 19 1.06 21.83 -24.08
C GLU A 19 1.68 20.98 -22.97
N TRP A 20 1.05 19.86 -22.67
CA TRP A 20 1.50 18.91 -21.67
C TRP A 20 2.88 18.34 -22.02
N LEU A 21 3.12 17.96 -23.28
CA LEU A 21 4.43 17.49 -23.75
C LEU A 21 5.53 18.56 -23.63
N ALA A 22 5.20 19.84 -23.90
CA ALA A 22 6.15 20.94 -23.72
C ALA A 22 6.53 21.13 -22.24
N GLN A 23 5.59 20.98 -21.33
CA GLN A 23 5.85 21.05 -19.88
C GLN A 23 6.63 19.83 -19.38
N GLU A 24 6.23 18.62 -19.78
CA GLU A 24 6.88 17.37 -19.38
C GLU A 24 8.33 17.30 -19.88
N SER A 25 8.57 17.71 -21.13
CA SER A 25 9.93 17.80 -21.67
C SER A 25 10.79 18.82 -20.94
N ALA A 26 10.27 20.01 -20.62
CA ALA A 26 10.98 21.00 -19.83
C ALA A 26 11.29 20.51 -18.40
N MET A 27 10.33 19.87 -17.72
CA MET A 27 10.53 19.26 -16.41
C MET A 27 11.62 18.17 -16.44
N ARG A 28 11.60 17.30 -17.46
CA ARG A 28 12.61 16.25 -17.64
C ARG A 28 13.99 16.82 -17.90
N ARG A 29 14.11 17.83 -18.78
CA ARG A 29 15.39 18.50 -19.08
C ARG A 29 15.96 19.20 -17.86
N GLU A 30 15.13 19.83 -17.04
CA GLU A 30 15.56 20.44 -15.77
C GLU A 30 16.02 19.38 -14.75
N ARG A 31 15.29 18.25 -14.62
CA ARG A 31 15.69 17.13 -13.75
C ARG A 31 17.03 16.52 -14.14
N LEU A 32 17.33 16.48 -15.44
CA LEU A 32 18.57 15.94 -15.99
C LEU A 32 19.69 16.98 -16.10
N HIS A 33 19.47 18.23 -15.63
CA HIS A 33 20.41 19.35 -15.73
C HIS A 33 20.97 19.56 -17.13
N LEU A 34 20.15 19.35 -18.17
CA LEU A 34 20.56 19.54 -19.56
C LEU A 34 20.75 21.02 -19.88
N ASP A 35 21.60 21.34 -20.85
CA ASP A 35 21.90 22.72 -21.23
C ASP A 35 20.61 23.50 -21.59
N PRO A 36 20.36 24.68 -20.98
CA PRO A 36 19.24 25.55 -21.29
C PRO A 36 19.41 26.38 -22.57
N ALA A 37 20.61 26.45 -23.17
CA ALA A 37 20.86 27.29 -24.35
C ALA A 37 20.02 26.88 -25.58
N GLY A 38 19.63 25.62 -25.68
CA GLY A 38 18.79 25.09 -26.77
C GLY A 38 17.28 25.24 -26.56
N ASP A 39 16.83 25.84 -25.45
CA ASP A 39 15.41 25.96 -25.15
C ASP A 39 14.81 27.25 -25.74
N ASP A 40 13.59 27.12 -26.26
CA ASP A 40 12.78 28.27 -26.65
C ASP A 40 12.32 29.10 -25.43
N ALA A 41 11.76 30.28 -25.68
CA ALA A 41 11.33 31.18 -24.61
C ALA A 41 10.29 30.53 -23.66
N ARG A 42 9.51 29.59 -24.20
CA ARG A 42 8.49 28.85 -23.46
C ARG A 42 9.10 27.77 -22.56
N GLY A 43 10.00 26.95 -23.09
CA GLY A 43 10.74 25.94 -22.34
C GLY A 43 11.50 26.54 -21.16
N ARG A 44 12.15 27.70 -21.36
CA ARG A 44 12.81 28.44 -20.27
C ARG A 44 11.86 28.82 -19.13
N ARG A 45 10.63 29.25 -19.44
CA ARG A 45 9.61 29.56 -18.41
C ARG A 45 9.17 28.31 -17.66
N TYR A 46 8.96 27.19 -18.36
CA TYR A 46 8.58 25.93 -17.71
C TYR A 46 9.69 25.35 -16.86
N ARG A 47 10.97 25.50 -17.25
CA ARG A 47 12.10 25.13 -16.38
C ARG A 47 12.16 25.96 -15.11
N LEU A 48 11.94 27.27 -15.20
CA LEU A 48 11.86 28.15 -14.04
C LEU A 48 10.75 27.66 -13.09
N LEU A 49 9.56 27.40 -13.62
CA LEU A 49 8.43 26.88 -12.83
C LEU A 49 8.76 25.53 -12.18
N ALA A 50 9.33 24.60 -12.95
CA ALA A 50 9.74 23.29 -12.43
C ALA A 50 10.76 23.40 -11.30
N ARG A 51 11.71 24.36 -11.39
CA ARG A 51 12.67 24.65 -10.34
C ARG A 51 11.99 25.25 -9.11
N ALA A 52 11.14 26.25 -9.29
CA ALA A 52 10.42 26.91 -8.20
C ALA A 52 9.50 25.95 -7.43
N LEU A 53 8.83 25.03 -8.12
CA LEU A 53 7.99 23.99 -7.51
C LEU A 53 8.80 22.91 -6.77
N ARG A 54 10.07 22.72 -7.15
CA ARG A 54 10.95 21.72 -6.55
C ARG A 54 11.78 22.28 -5.41
N GLU A 55 11.91 23.61 -5.34
CA GLU A 55 12.53 24.27 -4.21
C GLU A 55 11.78 23.86 -2.94
N PRO A 56 12.46 23.24 -1.96
CA PRO A 56 11.81 22.89 -0.71
C PRO A 56 11.28 24.17 -0.10
N LEU A 57 9.97 24.19 0.15
CA LEU A 57 9.35 25.28 0.89
C LEU A 57 10.12 25.42 2.21
N GLN A 58 10.48 26.64 2.61
CA GLN A 58 11.24 26.82 3.84
C GLN A 58 10.42 26.33 5.03
N ASP A 59 10.70 25.09 5.45
CA ASP A 59 10.00 24.43 6.52
C ASP A 59 10.43 25.05 7.84
N SER A 60 9.62 25.98 8.33
CA SER A 60 9.56 26.32 9.76
C SER A 60 8.62 25.37 10.47
N LEU A 61 8.80 24.05 10.24
CA LEU A 61 8.04 23.03 10.95
C LEU A 61 8.49 23.03 12.42
N PRO A 62 7.56 23.08 13.38
CA PRO A 62 7.90 22.95 14.79
C PRO A 62 8.60 21.61 15.07
N ALA A 63 9.54 21.59 16.02
CA ALA A 63 10.31 20.39 16.37
C ALA A 63 9.42 19.18 16.77
N ASP A 64 8.21 19.45 17.26
CA ASP A 64 7.22 18.47 17.70
C ASP A 64 6.12 18.19 16.65
N PHE A 65 6.27 18.66 15.41
CA PHE A 65 5.31 18.39 14.33
C PHE A 65 5.06 16.89 14.15
N ALA A 66 6.12 16.09 14.05
CA ALA A 66 6.01 14.64 13.89
C ALA A 66 5.26 14.00 15.07
N ALA A 67 5.54 14.44 16.29
CA ALA A 67 4.85 13.96 17.50
C ALA A 67 3.36 14.34 17.49
N ARG A 68 3.01 15.56 17.08
CA ARG A 68 1.62 16.01 16.97
C ARG A 68 0.84 15.29 15.88
N VAL A 69 1.47 15.03 14.73
CA VAL A 69 0.88 14.23 13.64
C VAL A 69 0.68 12.79 14.08
N ALA A 70 1.67 12.18 14.73
CA ALA A 70 1.56 10.82 15.25
C ALA A 70 0.43 10.69 16.28
N ALA A 71 0.33 11.63 17.22
CA ALA A 71 -0.75 11.66 18.21
C ALA A 71 -2.12 11.82 17.55
N ARG A 72 -2.23 12.64 16.51
CA ARG A 72 -3.49 12.83 15.77
C ARG A 72 -3.89 11.62 14.93
N ALA A 73 -2.91 10.93 14.33
CA ALA A 73 -3.14 9.68 13.62
C ALA A 73 -3.57 8.55 14.57
N ALA A 74 -2.95 8.46 15.76
CA ALA A 74 -3.31 7.48 16.78
C ALA A 74 -4.71 7.74 17.38
N ALA A 75 -5.14 9.01 17.47
CA ALA A 75 -6.46 9.40 17.95
C ALA A 75 -7.58 9.26 16.90
N ALA A 76 -7.25 8.91 15.65
CA ALA A 76 -8.26 8.72 14.61
C ALA A 76 -9.16 7.50 14.97
N PRO A 77 -10.49 7.61 14.85
CA PRO A 77 -11.40 6.56 15.29
C PRO A 77 -11.21 5.29 14.44
N ALA A 78 -10.69 4.24 15.07
CA ALA A 78 -10.52 2.92 14.46
C ALA A 78 -11.85 2.17 14.22
N SER A 79 -13.01 2.83 14.33
CA SER A 79 -14.33 2.19 14.30
C SER A 79 -14.60 1.44 12.99
N ALA A 80 -14.21 2.01 11.84
CA ALA A 80 -14.32 1.35 10.54
C ALA A 80 -13.40 0.11 10.44
N LEU A 81 -12.16 0.22 10.93
CA LEU A 81 -11.17 -0.86 10.93
C LEU A 81 -11.56 -2.02 11.87
N ARG A 82 -12.26 -1.72 12.97
CA ARG A 82 -12.71 -2.75 13.93
C ARG A 82 -13.78 -3.66 13.35
N PHE A 83 -14.75 -3.12 12.60
CA PHE A 83 -15.80 -3.93 11.98
C PHE A 83 -15.23 -4.88 10.92
N GLU A 84 -14.38 -4.37 10.03
CA GLU A 84 -13.71 -5.16 9.00
C GLU A 84 -12.87 -6.27 9.61
N PHE A 85 -12.11 -5.96 10.67
CA PHE A 85 -11.30 -6.96 11.36
C PHE A 85 -12.15 -8.05 12.03
N VAL A 86 -13.26 -7.69 12.67
CA VAL A 86 -14.18 -8.68 13.27
C VAL A 86 -14.80 -9.56 12.19
N LEU A 87 -15.24 -8.98 11.08
CA LEU A 87 -15.84 -9.73 9.97
C LEU A 87 -14.83 -10.67 9.31
N MET A 88 -13.61 -10.20 9.02
CA MET A 88 -12.54 -11.06 8.50
C MET A 88 -12.19 -12.19 9.46
N THR A 89 -12.11 -11.90 10.76
CA THR A 89 -11.79 -12.91 11.77
C THR A 89 -12.90 -13.95 11.88
N ALA A 90 -14.17 -13.53 11.86
CA ALA A 90 -15.31 -14.43 11.85
C ALA A 90 -15.32 -15.32 10.60
N LEU A 91 -15.11 -14.73 9.42
CA LEU A 91 -15.06 -15.45 8.15
C LEU A 91 -13.91 -16.48 8.14
N ALA A 92 -12.71 -16.08 8.55
CA ALA A 92 -11.57 -16.98 8.66
C ALA A 92 -11.82 -18.13 9.65
N THR A 93 -12.50 -17.85 10.77
CA THR A 93 -12.86 -18.86 11.77
C THR A 93 -13.85 -19.87 11.18
N VAL A 94 -14.90 -19.40 10.50
CA VAL A 94 -15.89 -20.26 9.84
C VAL A 94 -15.23 -21.11 8.75
N LEU A 95 -14.36 -20.52 7.93
CA LEU A 95 -13.61 -21.25 6.89
C LEU A 95 -12.69 -22.30 7.48
N ALA A 96 -11.99 -22.00 8.58
CA ALA A 96 -11.13 -22.97 9.26
C ALA A 96 -11.93 -24.16 9.82
N ILE A 97 -13.09 -23.89 10.41
CA ILE A 97 -14.01 -24.94 10.90
C ILE A 97 -14.52 -25.79 9.72
N ALA A 98 -15.00 -25.15 8.65
CA ALA A 98 -15.50 -25.83 7.47
C ALA A 98 -14.42 -26.70 6.80
N ALA A 99 -13.19 -26.17 6.68
CA ALA A 99 -12.05 -26.93 6.17
C ALA A 99 -11.74 -28.15 7.07
N GLY A 100 -11.80 -27.99 8.39
CA GLY A 100 -11.68 -29.10 9.35
C GLY A 100 -12.74 -30.18 9.12
N VAL A 101 -14.01 -29.79 9.04
CA VAL A 101 -15.14 -30.70 8.79
C VAL A 101 -14.98 -31.44 7.46
N VAL A 102 -14.71 -30.73 6.37
CA VAL A 102 -14.48 -31.33 5.05
C VAL A 102 -13.31 -32.30 5.07
N THR A 103 -12.22 -31.96 5.77
CA THR A 103 -11.07 -32.85 5.93
C THR A 103 -11.41 -34.09 6.76
N THR A 104 -12.26 -33.98 7.78
CA THR A 104 -12.68 -35.15 8.58
C THR A 104 -13.60 -36.10 7.81
N ILE A 105 -14.49 -35.57 6.96
CA ILE A 105 -15.47 -36.38 6.22
C ILE A 105 -14.86 -36.96 4.95
N TYR A 106 -14.16 -36.13 4.16
CA TYR A 106 -13.69 -36.49 2.82
C TYR A 106 -12.17 -36.67 2.75
N GLY A 107 -11.42 -36.39 3.83
CA GLY A 107 -9.96 -36.42 3.80
C GLY A 107 -9.39 -37.77 3.43
N SER A 108 -10.05 -38.89 3.76
CA SER A 108 -9.57 -40.21 3.36
C SER A 108 -9.49 -40.41 1.85
N GLU A 109 -10.29 -39.67 1.06
CA GLU A 109 -10.38 -39.83 -0.39
C GLU A 109 -9.29 -39.06 -1.14
N TRP A 110 -8.93 -37.86 -0.66
CA TRP A 110 -7.99 -36.97 -1.37
C TRP A 110 -6.67 -36.74 -0.64
N LEU A 111 -6.66 -36.77 0.71
CA LEU A 111 -5.47 -36.46 1.51
C LEU A 111 -4.28 -37.39 1.26
N PRO A 112 -4.45 -38.70 0.97
CA PRO A 112 -3.34 -39.57 0.58
C PRO A 112 -2.60 -39.11 -0.68
N SER A 113 -3.33 -38.58 -1.67
CA SER A 113 -2.75 -38.05 -2.92
C SER A 113 -1.89 -36.81 -2.68
N PHE A 114 -2.25 -35.97 -1.70
CA PHE A 114 -1.42 -34.84 -1.29
C PHE A 114 -0.22 -35.26 -0.44
N ARG A 115 -0.37 -36.30 0.40
CA ARG A 115 0.76 -36.87 1.17
C ARG A 115 1.85 -37.45 0.27
N ALA A 116 1.51 -37.89 -0.95
CA ALA A 116 2.49 -38.34 -1.93
C ALA A 116 3.37 -37.20 -2.49
N ILE A 117 2.89 -35.96 -2.44
CA ILE A 117 3.58 -34.77 -2.96
C ILE A 117 4.29 -34.02 -1.83
N LEU A 118 3.75 -34.07 -0.60
CA LEU A 118 4.35 -33.41 0.55
C LEU A 118 5.56 -34.18 1.07
N PRO A 119 6.69 -33.49 1.36
CA PRO A 119 7.80 -34.11 2.05
C PRO A 119 7.33 -34.64 3.41
N THR A 120 7.74 -35.86 3.76
CA THR A 120 7.35 -36.47 5.02
C THR A 120 7.75 -35.57 6.20
N PRO A 121 7.02 -35.57 7.33
CA PRO A 121 7.34 -34.71 8.48
C PRO A 121 8.76 -34.92 9.04
N GLN A 122 9.32 -36.10 8.77
CA GLN A 122 10.66 -36.52 9.17
C GLN A 122 11.75 -36.02 8.22
N ALA A 123 11.39 -35.60 7.00
CA ALA A 123 12.30 -34.94 6.08
C ALA A 123 12.68 -33.56 6.62
N PRO A 124 13.92 -33.08 6.39
CA PRO A 124 14.39 -31.78 6.87
C PRO A 124 13.47 -30.63 6.41
N ALA A 125 12.92 -30.71 5.20
CA ALA A 125 11.95 -29.74 4.68
C ALA A 125 10.64 -29.68 5.50
N GLY A 126 10.13 -30.83 5.97
CA GLY A 126 8.92 -30.90 6.80
C GLY A 126 9.11 -30.23 8.16
N ARG A 127 10.29 -30.38 8.78
CA ARG A 127 10.65 -29.71 10.05
C ARG A 127 10.72 -28.18 9.90
N TRP A 128 11.28 -27.68 8.79
CA TRP A 128 11.32 -26.24 8.50
C TRP A 128 9.93 -25.65 8.26
N LEU A 129 9.04 -26.38 7.57
CA LEU A 129 7.66 -25.95 7.38
C LEU A 129 6.89 -25.86 8.71
N LEU A 130 7.08 -26.82 9.61
CA LEU A 130 6.49 -26.78 10.95
C LEU A 130 7.05 -25.63 11.79
N ALA A 131 8.36 -25.39 11.74
CA ALA A 131 8.98 -24.26 12.41
C ALA A 131 8.47 -22.91 11.87
N PHE A 132 8.28 -22.79 10.55
CA PHE A 132 7.73 -21.60 9.91
C PHE A 132 6.26 -21.36 10.29
N ALA A 133 5.44 -22.41 10.27
CA ALA A 133 4.05 -22.35 10.72
C ALA A 133 3.95 -21.97 12.21
N GLY A 134 4.82 -22.53 13.05
CA GLY A 134 4.91 -22.19 14.47
C GLY A 134 5.32 -20.73 14.68
N CYS A 135 6.31 -20.25 13.94
CA CYS A 135 6.78 -18.87 14.01
C CYS A 135 5.69 -17.87 13.60
N LEU A 136 4.98 -18.15 12.50
CA LEU A 136 3.83 -17.35 12.06
C LEU A 136 2.71 -17.35 13.08
N GLY A 137 2.35 -18.53 13.61
CA GLY A 137 1.32 -18.67 14.63
C GLY A 137 1.64 -17.89 15.90
N MET A 138 2.88 -18.01 16.39
CA MET A 138 3.34 -17.32 17.60
C MET A 138 3.42 -15.80 17.38
N SER A 139 3.91 -15.34 16.23
CA SER A 139 3.93 -13.91 15.87
C SER A 139 2.53 -13.31 15.76
N TRP A 140 1.59 -14.07 15.17
CA TRP A 140 0.19 -13.65 15.07
C TRP A 140 -0.48 -13.58 16.44
N LEU A 141 -0.24 -14.57 17.30
CA LEU A 141 -0.78 -14.63 18.66
C LEU A 141 -0.25 -13.50 19.54
N LEU A 142 1.05 -13.19 19.43
CA LEU A 142 1.67 -12.04 20.10
C LEU A 142 1.07 -10.71 19.63
N GLY A 143 0.88 -10.57 18.31
CA GLY A 143 0.23 -9.39 17.72
C GLY A 143 -1.22 -9.23 18.15
N GLN A 144 -1.97 -10.33 18.31
CA GLN A 144 -3.33 -10.29 18.88
C GLN A 144 -3.33 -9.86 20.35
N TRP A 145 -2.34 -10.32 21.14
CA TRP A 145 -2.20 -9.96 22.55
C TRP A 145 -1.84 -8.48 22.73
N GLN A 146 -0.90 -7.95 21.95
CA GLN A 146 -0.54 -6.53 21.97
C GLN A 146 -1.72 -5.63 21.61
N ARG A 147 -2.53 -6.03 20.62
CA ARG A 147 -3.76 -5.29 20.26
C ARG A 147 -4.83 -5.29 21.35
N ARG A 148 -4.85 -6.29 22.24
CA ARG A 148 -5.77 -6.36 23.39
C ARG A 148 -5.25 -5.66 24.64
N GLY A 149 -3.92 -5.57 24.82
CA GLY A 149 -3.30 -4.91 25.97
C GLY A 149 -3.09 -3.39 25.83
N HIS A 150 -3.41 -2.81 24.68
CA HIS A 150 -3.37 -1.36 24.43
C HIS A 150 -4.75 -0.75 24.10
N GLY A 151 -5.83 -1.48 24.41
CA GLY A 151 -7.21 -0.96 24.41
C GLY A 151 -7.69 -0.73 25.84
#